data_AF-A0A1Q5RIM5-F1
#
_entry.id   AF-A0A1Q5RIM5-F1
#
_cell.length_a   1.000
_cell.length_b   1.000
_cell.length_c   1.000
_cell.angle_alpha   90.00
_cell.angle_beta   90.00
_cell.angle_gamma   90.00
#
_symmetry.space_group_name_H-M   'P 1'
#
loop_
_entity.id
_entity.type
_entity.pdbx_description
1 polymer ?
#
loop_
_entity_poly.entity_id
_entity_poly.type
_entity_poly.pdbx_seq_one_letter_code
_entity_poly.pdbx_strand_id
1 'polypeptide(L)'
;MNDKSVSIRPARREDVAAIVAMLADDHLGRARERVEDPLPATYYAAFERVERDPNLTLVVAESEGRVVGCLQLAVLAGISSQGGVRGLLEDVRVASDCRSRGIGEQLVQWAVTEAKARGCNLVELLTHASRVDAQRFYKRLGFASSHVGMTVRF
;
A
#
# COMPACT_ATOMS: atom_id res chain seq x y z
N MET A 1 -21.68 -17.88 0.18
CA MET A 1 -21.81 -16.68 -0.69
C MET A 1 -20.44 -16.50 -1.33
N ASN A 2 -20.34 -16.56 -2.66
CA ASN A 2 -19.07 -16.68 -3.37
C ASN A 2 -18.09 -15.57 -2.97
N ASP A 3 -17.14 -15.93 -2.11
CA ASP A 3 -15.96 -15.13 -1.84
C ASP A 3 -15.12 -15.19 -3.11
N LYS A 4 -15.24 -14.17 -3.97
CA LYS A 4 -14.41 -14.07 -5.16
C LYS A 4 -12.96 -13.97 -4.67
N SER A 5 -12.23 -15.08 -4.73
CA SER A 5 -10.86 -15.17 -4.24
C SER A 5 -10.01 -14.10 -4.92
N VAL A 6 -9.39 -13.24 -4.11
CA VAL A 6 -8.41 -12.27 -4.58
C VAL A 6 -7.04 -12.93 -4.52
N SER A 7 -6.27 -12.83 -5.60
CA SER A 7 -4.85 -13.21 -5.60
C SER A 7 -4.00 -11.98 -5.33
N ILE A 8 -2.99 -12.11 -4.48
CA ILE A 8 -2.01 -11.04 -4.23
C ILE A 8 -0.72 -11.44 -4.92
N ARG A 9 -0.20 -10.55 -5.77
CA ARG A 9 1.01 -10.77 -6.55
C ARG A 9 1.85 -9.49 -6.67
N PRO A 10 3.16 -9.59 -6.97
CA PRO A 10 3.95 -8.44 -7.36
C PRO A 10 3.26 -7.65 -8.48
N ALA A 11 3.29 -6.33 -8.34
CA ALA A 11 2.83 -5.43 -9.38
C ALA A 11 3.76 -5.51 -10.59
N ARG A 12 3.18 -5.37 -11.79
CA ARG A 12 3.87 -5.33 -13.07
C ARG A 12 3.72 -3.95 -13.67
N ARG A 13 4.55 -3.65 -14.68
CA ARG A 13 4.48 -2.38 -15.42
C ARG A 13 3.08 -2.09 -15.96
N GLU A 14 2.36 -3.11 -16.43
CA GLU A 14 0.98 -2.97 -16.93
C GLU A 14 -0.05 -2.56 -15.85
N ASP A 15 0.23 -2.83 -14.57
CA ASP A 15 -0.67 -2.50 -13.47
C ASP A 15 -0.61 -1.03 -13.05
N VAL A 16 0.44 -0.29 -13.46
CA VAL A 16 0.70 1.10 -13.02
C VAL A 16 -0.49 2.02 -13.28
N ALA A 17 -1.16 1.89 -14.43
CA ALA A 17 -2.34 2.70 -14.73
C ALA A 17 -3.50 2.44 -13.76
N ALA A 18 -3.73 1.19 -13.38
CA ALA A 18 -4.78 0.82 -12.42
C ALA A 18 -4.45 1.30 -11.00
N ILE A 19 -3.17 1.22 -10.61
CA ILE A 19 -2.67 1.72 -9.31
C ILE A 19 -2.87 3.24 -9.23
N VAL A 20 -2.44 3.99 -10.25
CA VAL A 20 -2.59 5.45 -10.27
C VAL A 20 -4.06 5.86 -10.30
N ALA A 21 -4.93 5.13 -11.01
CA ALA A 21 -6.37 5.37 -10.98
C ALA A 21 -6.95 5.22 -9.56
N MET A 22 -6.55 4.19 -8.81
CA MET A 22 -6.97 4.01 -7.41
C MET A 22 -6.40 5.10 -6.48
N LEU A 23 -5.18 5.57 -6.73
CA LEU A 23 -4.59 6.69 -5.99
C LEU A 23 -5.37 7.99 -6.25
N ALA A 24 -5.74 8.26 -7.50
CA ALA A 24 -6.49 9.45 -7.90
C ALA A 24 -7.96 9.43 -7.44
N ASP A 25 -8.56 8.26 -7.22
CA ASP A 25 -9.92 8.11 -6.68
C ASP A 25 -10.00 8.41 -5.17
N ASP A 26 -8.88 8.52 -4.47
CA ASP A 26 -8.84 8.95 -3.08
C ASP A 26 -9.02 10.48 -2.96
N HIS A 27 -9.89 10.95 -2.07
CA HIS A 27 -10.16 12.38 -1.88
C HIS A 27 -8.92 13.27 -1.67
N LEU A 28 -7.85 12.76 -1.04
CA LEU A 28 -6.57 13.47 -0.90
C LEU A 28 -5.62 13.18 -2.06
N GLY A 29 -5.70 12.00 -2.67
CA GLY A 29 -4.93 11.63 -3.85
C GLY A 29 -5.36 12.38 -5.11
N ARG A 30 -6.64 12.68 -5.29
CA ARG A 30 -7.19 13.39 -6.45
C ARG A 30 -6.48 14.71 -6.76
N ALA A 31 -6.06 15.45 -5.73
CA ALA A 31 -5.35 16.72 -5.89
C ALA A 31 -3.85 16.56 -6.19
N ARG A 32 -3.30 15.34 -6.04
CA ARG A 32 -1.87 15.02 -6.18
C ARG A 32 -1.56 14.25 -7.46
N GLU A 33 -2.50 13.41 -7.91
CA GLU A 33 -2.30 12.55 -9.07
C GLU A 33 -2.70 13.21 -10.39
N ARG A 34 -2.01 12.82 -11.47
CA ARG A 34 -2.30 13.23 -12.85
C ARG A 34 -2.69 12.00 -13.68
N VAL A 35 -4.00 11.81 -13.85
CA VAL A 35 -4.55 10.74 -14.70
C VAL A 35 -4.81 11.32 -16.09
N GLU A 36 -3.82 11.16 -16.97
CA GLU A 36 -3.84 11.63 -18.35
C GLU A 36 -3.69 10.43 -19.31
N ASP A 37 -4.00 10.63 -20.58
CA ASP A 37 -3.77 9.64 -21.64
C ASP A 37 -2.89 10.26 -22.75
N PRO A 38 -1.62 9.83 -22.89
CA PRO A 38 -0.97 8.77 -22.13
C PRO A 38 -0.65 9.18 -20.68
N LEU A 39 -0.58 8.18 -19.78
CA LEU A 39 -0.21 8.39 -18.38
C LEU A 39 1.20 8.99 -18.27
N PRO A 40 1.45 9.99 -17.40
CA PRO A 40 2.76 10.62 -17.28
C PRO A 40 3.89 9.61 -17.04
N ALA A 41 4.97 9.72 -17.82
CA ALA A 41 6.13 8.83 -17.77
C ALA A 41 6.79 8.75 -16.38
N THR A 42 6.59 9.76 -15.53
CA THR A 42 7.07 9.82 -14.15
C THR A 42 6.56 8.65 -13.31
N TYR A 43 5.33 8.17 -13.53
CA TYR A 43 4.79 7.02 -12.80
C TYR A 43 5.52 5.72 -13.13
N TYR A 44 5.82 5.49 -14.41
CA TYR A 44 6.59 4.32 -14.84
C TYR A 44 8.05 4.40 -14.39
N ALA A 45 8.66 5.58 -14.42
CA ALA A 45 10.01 5.78 -13.90
C ALA A 45 10.06 5.59 -12.36
N ALA A 46 8.98 5.89 -11.64
CA ALA A 46 8.87 5.58 -10.21
C ALA A 46 8.71 4.07 -9.98
N PHE A 47 7.84 3.41 -10.75
CA PHE A 47 7.67 1.96 -10.70
C PHE A 47 8.98 1.20 -10.94
N GLU A 48 9.77 1.58 -11.94
CA GLU A 48 11.08 0.96 -12.22
C GLU A 48 12.07 1.10 -11.06
N ARG A 49 11.99 2.19 -10.28
CA ARG A 49 12.83 2.36 -9.08
C ARG A 49 12.37 1.43 -7.96
N VAL A 50 11.06 1.32 -7.75
CA VAL A 50 10.46 0.40 -6.78
C VAL A 50 10.80 -1.05 -7.11
N GLU A 51 10.68 -1.44 -8.37
CA GLU A 51 10.93 -2.81 -8.84
C GLU A 51 12.39 -3.25 -8.68
N ARG A 52 13.34 -2.31 -8.80
CA ARG A 52 14.78 -2.61 -8.68
C ARG A 52 15.29 -2.60 -7.24
N ASP A 53 14.57 -2.03 -6.29
CA ASP A 53 14.99 -1.94 -4.90
C ASP A 53 14.58 -3.21 -4.14
N PRO A 54 15.51 -4.04 -3.64
CA PRO A 54 15.18 -5.27 -2.93
C PRO A 54 14.43 -5.02 -1.61
N ASN A 55 14.47 -3.81 -1.07
CA ASN A 55 13.76 -3.45 0.15
C ASN A 55 12.35 -2.94 -0.09
N LEU A 56 11.96 -2.71 -1.34
CA LEU A 56 10.63 -2.27 -1.71
C LEU A 56 9.87 -3.42 -2.35
N THR A 57 8.58 -3.51 -2.05
CA THR A 57 7.70 -4.47 -2.72
C THR A 57 6.33 -3.86 -2.91
N LEU A 58 5.98 -3.58 -4.17
CA LEU A 58 4.65 -3.13 -4.57
C LEU A 58 3.86 -4.34 -5.05
N VAL A 59 2.70 -4.57 -4.44
CA VAL A 59 1.79 -5.66 -4.80
C VAL A 59 0.44 -5.15 -5.26
N VAL A 60 -0.22 -5.96 -6.07
CA VAL A 60 -1.63 -5.78 -6.43
C VAL A 60 -2.46 -6.93 -5.91
N ALA A 61 -3.69 -6.60 -5.54
CA ALA A 61 -4.78 -7.53 -5.36
C ALA A 61 -5.51 -7.65 -6.70
N GLU A 62 -5.56 -8.86 -7.28
CA GLU A 62 -6.24 -9.15 -8.53
C GLU A 62 -7.47 -10.03 -8.28
N SER A 63 -8.59 -9.69 -8.93
CA SER A 63 -9.82 -10.48 -8.92
C SER A 63 -10.37 -10.52 -10.33
N GLU A 64 -10.60 -11.71 -10.86
CA GLU A 64 -11.14 -11.92 -12.23
C GLU A 64 -10.33 -11.18 -13.31
N GLY A 65 -9.00 -11.17 -13.20
CA GLY A 65 -8.09 -10.49 -14.13
C GLY A 65 -8.05 -8.97 -14.01
N ARG A 66 -8.77 -8.38 -13.05
CA ARG A 66 -8.77 -6.94 -12.75
C ARG A 66 -7.97 -6.66 -11.47
N VAL A 67 -7.08 -5.67 -11.54
CA VAL A 67 -6.47 -5.08 -10.34
C VAL A 67 -7.54 -4.32 -9.55
N VAL A 68 -7.78 -4.74 -8.32
CA VAL A 68 -8.82 -4.21 -7.41
C VAL A 68 -8.25 -3.63 -6.11
N GLY A 69 -6.94 -3.73 -5.90
CA GLY A 69 -6.25 -3.10 -4.78
C GLY A 69 -4.73 -3.10 -4.96
N CYS A 70 -4.04 -2.31 -4.16
CA CYS A 70 -2.59 -2.28 -4.11
C CYS A 70 -2.08 -1.93 -2.71
N LEU A 71 -0.82 -2.27 -2.46
CA LEU A 71 -0.07 -1.91 -1.25
C LEU A 71 1.42 -1.89 -1.61
N GLN A 72 2.15 -0.93 -1.06
CA GLN A 72 3.60 -0.97 -1.05
C GLN A 72 4.13 -1.27 0.36
N LEU A 73 5.08 -2.19 0.46
CA LEU A 73 5.85 -2.47 1.67
C LEU A 73 7.28 -1.97 1.46
N ALA A 74 7.78 -1.16 2.38
CA ALA A 74 9.19 -0.80 2.47
C ALA A 74 9.83 -1.43 3.71
N VAL A 75 10.97 -2.08 3.54
CA VAL A 75 11.75 -2.68 4.63
C VAL A 75 12.92 -1.77 4.97
N LEU A 76 12.99 -1.34 6.22
CA LEU A 76 13.94 -0.35 6.68
C LEU A 76 14.81 -0.96 7.77
N ALA A 77 16.06 -1.27 7.43
CA ALA A 77 17.07 -1.62 8.42
C ALA A 77 17.35 -0.43 9.34
N GLY A 78 17.59 -0.69 10.62
CA GLY A 78 17.85 0.33 11.63
C GLY A 78 18.92 -0.10 12.62
N ILE A 79 19.51 0.87 13.31
CA ILE A 79 20.43 0.63 14.44
C ILE A 79 19.65 0.65 15.77
N SER A 80 18.56 1.43 15.82
CA SER A 80 17.65 1.50 16.96
C SER A 80 17.05 0.13 17.29
N SER A 81 16.54 -0.01 18.52
CA SER A 81 15.92 -1.27 18.97
C SER A 81 16.84 -2.48 18.79
N GLN A 82 18.13 -2.29 19.08
CA GLN A 82 19.16 -3.34 18.99
C GLN A 82 19.34 -3.90 17.57
N GLY A 83 19.37 -3.02 16.56
CA GLY A 83 19.51 -3.44 15.16
C GLY A 83 18.19 -3.91 14.51
N GLY A 84 17.04 -3.46 15.06
CA GLY A 84 15.73 -3.91 14.60
C GLY A 84 15.41 -3.43 13.18
N VAL A 85 14.74 -4.30 12.42
CA VAL A 85 14.23 -4.00 11.08
C VAL A 85 12.75 -3.67 11.18
N ARG A 86 12.27 -2.67 10.43
CA ARG A 86 10.85 -2.27 10.41
C ARG A 86 10.28 -2.34 9.00
N GLY A 87 9.04 -2.79 8.90
CA GLY A 87 8.22 -2.63 7.70
C GLY A 87 7.45 -1.30 7.75
N LEU A 88 7.33 -0.62 6.64
CA LEU A 88 6.49 0.57 6.46
C LEU A 88 5.49 0.30 5.34
N LEU A 89 4.19 0.41 5.65
CA LEU A 89 3.13 0.30 4.65
C LEU A 89 2.85 1.65 4.03
N GLU A 90 2.90 1.69 2.71
CA GLU A 90 2.59 2.84 1.89
C GLU A 90 1.47 2.50 0.89
N ASP A 91 0.73 3.53 0.47
CA ASP A 91 -0.21 3.47 -0.66
C ASP A 91 -1.21 2.30 -0.66
N VAL A 92 -1.70 1.91 0.53
CA VAL A 92 -2.78 0.92 0.66
C VAL A 92 -4.06 1.48 0.04
N ARG A 93 -4.52 0.85 -1.04
CA ARG A 93 -5.75 1.22 -1.77
C ARG A 93 -6.55 0.00 -2.16
N VAL A 94 -7.87 0.19 -2.21
CA VAL A 94 -8.83 -0.75 -2.78
C VAL A 94 -9.76 0.07 -3.68
N ALA A 95 -10.01 -0.42 -4.88
CA ALA A 95 -10.94 0.18 -5.84
C ALA A 95 -12.29 0.43 -5.15
N SER A 96 -12.88 1.61 -5.37
CA SER A 96 -14.06 2.07 -4.61
C SER A 96 -15.26 1.13 -4.73
N ASP A 97 -15.45 0.54 -5.91
CA ASP A 97 -16.45 -0.50 -6.22
C ASP A 97 -16.17 -1.86 -5.55
N CYS A 98 -14.98 -2.06 -4.98
CA CYS A 98 -14.54 -3.31 -4.36
C CYS A 98 -14.27 -3.18 -2.84
N ARG A 99 -14.54 -2.02 -2.23
CA ARG A 99 -14.34 -1.79 -0.78
C ARG A 99 -15.29 -2.64 0.07
N SER A 100 -14.95 -2.79 1.34
CA SER A 100 -15.74 -3.55 2.34
C SER A 100 -15.92 -5.04 2.03
N ARG A 101 -15.06 -5.60 1.16
CA ARG A 101 -15.04 -7.04 0.78
C ARG A 101 -13.84 -7.80 1.34
N GLY A 102 -13.18 -7.27 2.39
CA GLY A 102 -12.00 -7.90 3.01
C GLY A 102 -10.68 -7.74 2.25
N ILE A 103 -10.67 -7.18 1.03
CA ILE A 103 -9.46 -7.05 0.19
C ILE A 103 -8.33 -6.27 0.88
N GLY A 104 -8.66 -5.13 1.50
CA GLY A 104 -7.65 -4.31 2.21
C GLY A 104 -7.03 -5.07 3.39
N GLU A 105 -7.83 -5.89 4.08
CA GLU A 105 -7.34 -6.71 5.19
C GLU A 105 -6.41 -7.81 4.69
N GLN A 106 -6.75 -8.48 3.58
CA GLN A 106 -5.88 -9.46 2.95
C GLN A 106 -4.54 -8.84 2.50
N LEU A 107 -4.56 -7.64 1.91
CA LEU A 107 -3.34 -6.91 1.53
C LEU A 107 -2.45 -6.60 2.74
N VAL A 108 -3.02 -6.10 3.84
CA VAL A 108 -2.26 -5.79 5.06
C VAL A 108 -1.73 -7.05 5.73
N GLN A 109 -2.52 -8.12 5.79
CA GLN A 109 -2.08 -9.42 6.33
C GLN A 109 -0.94 -10.02 5.50
N TRP A 110 -1.01 -9.92 4.17
CA TRP A 110 0.10 -10.29 3.28
C TRP A 110 1.35 -9.49 3.62
N ALA A 111 1.24 -8.16 3.77
CA ALA A 111 2.38 -7.31 4.07
C ALA A 111 3.00 -7.60 5.45
N VAL A 112 2.19 -7.87 6.47
CA VAL A 112 2.66 -8.26 7.80
C VAL A 112 3.38 -9.61 7.76
N THR A 113 2.89 -10.55 6.94
CA THR A 113 3.51 -11.86 6.75
C THR A 113 4.87 -11.73 6.07
N GLU A 114 4.93 -10.95 4.99
CA GLU A 114 6.16 -10.67 4.26
C GLU A 114 7.18 -9.93 5.14
N ALA A 115 6.75 -8.91 5.89
CA ALA A 115 7.62 -8.17 6.80
C ALA A 115 8.23 -9.11 7.87
N LYS A 116 7.43 -10.01 8.46
CA LYS A 116 7.93 -11.02 9.41
C LYS A 116 8.93 -11.97 8.76
N ALA A 117 8.65 -12.45 7.55
CA ALA A 117 9.56 -13.32 6.80
C ALA A 117 10.90 -12.64 6.52
N ARG A 118 10.90 -11.31 6.35
CA ARG A 118 12.11 -10.48 6.21
C ARG A 118 12.75 -10.05 7.54
N GLY A 119 12.33 -10.63 8.66
CA GLY A 119 12.91 -10.36 9.98
C GLY A 119 12.49 -9.01 10.59
N CYS A 120 11.45 -8.37 10.09
CA CYS A 120 10.94 -7.14 10.70
C CYS A 120 10.36 -7.42 12.08
N ASN A 121 10.72 -6.60 13.06
CA ASN A 121 10.19 -6.66 14.42
C ASN A 121 8.82 -5.97 14.55
N LEU A 122 8.51 -5.06 13.63
CA LEU A 122 7.28 -4.27 13.62
C LEU A 122 6.91 -3.82 12.21
N VAL A 123 5.65 -3.43 12.04
CA VAL A 123 5.13 -2.78 10.83
C VAL A 123 4.44 -1.47 11.23
N GLU A 124 4.76 -0.40 10.51
CA GLU A 124 4.24 0.94 10.71
C GLU A 124 3.51 1.44 9.46
N LEU A 125 2.71 2.49 9.64
CA LEU A 125 2.08 3.24 8.55
C LEU A 125 1.78 4.65 9.02
N LEU A 126 1.67 5.57 8.08
CA LEU A 126 1.11 6.89 8.33
C LEU A 126 -0.26 7.00 7.65
N THR A 127 -1.25 7.51 8.38
CA THR A 127 -2.57 7.80 7.84
C THR A 127 -2.95 9.24 8.18
N HIS A 128 -3.48 9.96 7.19
CA HIS A 128 -3.88 11.35 7.38
C HIS A 128 -4.99 11.46 8.45
N ALA A 129 -4.97 12.52 9.26
CA ALA A 129 -5.90 12.71 10.37
C ALA A 129 -7.38 12.71 9.93
N SER A 130 -7.67 13.17 8.70
CA SER A 130 -9.03 13.15 8.13
C SER A 130 -9.53 11.75 7.73
N ARG A 131 -8.67 10.74 7.62
CA ARG A 131 -9.04 9.38 7.20
C ARG A 131 -9.54 8.53 8.38
N VAL A 132 -10.64 8.96 9.01
CA VAL A 132 -11.21 8.30 10.19
C VAL A 132 -11.53 6.83 9.92
N ASP A 133 -12.03 6.50 8.73
CA ASP A 133 -12.32 5.10 8.34
C ASP A 133 -11.06 4.26 8.22
N ALA A 134 -9.98 4.80 7.65
CA ALA A 134 -8.70 4.12 7.58
C ALA A 134 -8.12 3.90 8.98
N GLN A 135 -8.23 4.88 9.88
CA GLN A 135 -7.80 4.72 11.28
C GLN A 135 -8.58 3.61 11.99
N ARG A 136 -9.91 3.55 11.83
CA ARG A 136 -10.73 2.45 12.37
C ARG A 136 -10.34 1.10 11.77
N PHE A 137 -10.10 1.07 10.46
CA PHE A 137 -9.65 -0.11 9.75
C PHE A 137 -8.34 -0.65 10.32
N TYR A 138 -7.29 0.17 10.44
CA TYR A 138 -6.00 -0.27 10.97
C TYR A 138 -6.06 -0.67 12.45
N LYS A 139 -6.83 0.06 13.28
CA LYS A 139 -7.05 -0.33 14.68
C LYS A 139 -7.67 -1.73 14.81
N ARG A 140 -8.64 -2.06 13.96
CA ARG A 140 -9.25 -3.41 13.91
C ARG A 140 -8.25 -4.50 13.53
N LEU A 141 -7.22 -4.15 12.75
CA LEU A 141 -6.12 -5.06 12.37
C LEU A 141 -5.00 -5.14 13.43
N GLY A 142 -5.16 -4.48 14.59
CA GLY A 142 -4.19 -4.55 15.69
C GLY A 142 -3.13 -3.44 15.69
N PHE A 143 -3.20 -2.46 14.79
CA PHE A 143 -2.32 -1.30 14.84
C PHE A 143 -2.70 -0.37 16.00
N ALA A 144 -1.71 0.01 16.81
CA ALA A 144 -1.87 0.99 17.87
C ALA A 144 -1.54 2.40 17.38
N SER A 145 -2.35 3.40 17.73
CA SER A 145 -2.07 4.81 17.47
C SER A 145 -1.18 5.41 18.56
N SER A 146 0.02 4.86 18.73
CA SER A 146 0.98 5.27 19.77
C SER A 146 1.93 6.38 19.34
N HIS A 147 1.98 6.71 18.05
CA HIS A 147 2.89 7.70 17.47
C HIS A 147 2.13 8.80 16.72
N VAL A 148 2.74 9.98 16.61
CA VAL A 148 2.22 11.12 15.83
C VAL A 148 2.95 11.17 14.48
N GLY A 149 2.20 11.07 13.39
CA GLY A 149 2.76 11.28 12.05
C GLY A 149 3.03 12.77 11.81
N MET A 150 4.24 13.11 11.38
CA MET A 150 4.67 14.48 11.08
C MET A 150 5.15 14.56 9.62
N THR A 151 4.82 15.63 8.90
CA THR A 151 5.15 15.78 7.48
C THR A 151 5.54 17.22 7.17
N VAL A 152 6.67 17.39 6.46
CA VAL A 152 7.08 18.65 5.82
C VAL A 152 6.97 18.46 4.29
N ARG A 153 6.54 19.50 3.57
CA ARG A 153 6.44 19.49 2.10
C ARG A 153 7.42 20.51 1.53
N PHE A 154 8.02 20.18 0.38
CA PHE A 154 8.95 21.01 -0.38
C PHE A 154 8.37 21.28 -1.76
#